data_AF-A0A2D9TR72-F1
#
_entry.id   AF-A0A2D9TR72-F1
#
_cell.length_a   1.000
_cell.length_b   1.000
_cell.length_c   1.000
_cell.angle_alpha   90.00
_cell.angle_beta   90.00
_cell.angle_gamma   90.00
#
_symmetry.space_group_name_H-M   'P 1'
#
loop_
_entity.id
_entity.type
_entity.pdbx_description
1 polymer ?
#
loop_
_entity_poly.entity_id
_entity_poly.type
_entity_poly.pdbx_seq_one_letter_code
_entity_poly.pdbx_strand_id
1 'polypeptide(L)'
;MSKYQCFYCFTCLCCVVSVMLTHQPAYAGNELSSESLARWSQGAHATPMPDRFSKQRIKLLIRQEARSHPELPPELALAIAKVESDFDAAAVSPKGARGVMQIMPATARDVFQLDPDHLWDPVVNIRTGLQYLTDLYRQYDNNWEAALSHYNGGSLKADNNYQPHSYTRSYVASVQRWQHHFSDTDTSLVQHQTQQPVFSPQAAAMARRLRVPVPGHDLYAGRSPLEMRMQTIRSRFRESLQRWEHSSTYGWD
;
A
#
# COMPACT_ATOMS: atom_id res chain seq x y z
N MET A 1 -2.04 -48.74 -56.54
CA MET A 1 -0.77 -49.50 -56.50
C MET A 1 0.39 -48.52 -56.60
N SER A 2 1.58 -48.89 -56.11
CA SER A 2 2.93 -48.26 -56.18
C SER A 2 3.22 -46.98 -56.99
N LYS A 3 4.25 -46.17 -56.70
CA LYS A 3 5.13 -45.83 -55.52
C LYS A 3 6.33 -45.03 -56.09
N TYR A 4 6.67 -43.85 -55.53
CA TYR A 4 7.98 -43.11 -55.53
C TYR A 4 8.80 -42.97 -56.85
N GLN A 5 9.70 -42.00 -57.09
CA GLN A 5 10.44 -41.00 -56.28
C GLN A 5 10.48 -39.67 -57.10
N CYS A 6 11.31 -38.62 -56.94
CA CYS A 6 12.51 -38.37 -56.11
C CYS A 6 12.50 -36.94 -55.51
N PHE A 7 13.56 -36.11 -55.67
CA PHE A 7 13.83 -34.93 -54.84
C PHE A 7 14.24 -33.62 -55.60
N TYR A 8 13.71 -32.50 -55.10
CA TYR A 8 14.29 -31.16 -54.89
C TYR A 8 15.32 -30.54 -55.86
N CYS A 9 15.00 -29.34 -56.35
CA CYS A 9 15.88 -28.15 -56.25
C CYS A 9 15.05 -26.86 -56.46
N PHE A 10 15.19 -25.86 -55.58
CA PHE A 10 14.75 -24.49 -55.86
C PHE A 10 15.74 -23.48 -55.25
N THR A 11 16.01 -22.42 -55.99
CA THR A 11 17.19 -21.56 -55.85
C THR A 11 16.85 -20.13 -55.41
N CYS A 12 17.83 -19.44 -54.80
CA CYS A 12 17.95 -17.98 -54.76
C CYS A 12 16.89 -17.23 -53.92
N LEU A 13 17.10 -15.98 -53.46
CA LEU A 13 18.13 -14.99 -53.79
C LEU A 13 18.33 -14.04 -52.58
N CYS A 14 19.56 -13.79 -52.11
CA CYS A 14 19.86 -12.70 -51.17
C CYS A 14 21.35 -12.29 -51.22
N CYS A 15 21.64 -11.21 -51.96
CA CYS A 15 22.81 -10.35 -51.78
C CYS A 15 22.26 -8.99 -51.26
N VAL A 16 22.99 -8.11 -50.57
CA VAL A 16 24.40 -7.71 -50.70
C VAL A 16 25.02 -7.42 -49.32
N VAL A 17 26.34 -7.61 -49.19
CA VAL A 17 27.16 -7.28 -48.01
C VAL A 17 27.94 -5.98 -48.23
N SER A 18 27.93 -5.07 -47.24
CA SER A 18 29.07 -4.18 -46.83
C SER A 18 28.63 -3.36 -45.59
N VAL A 19 29.32 -3.37 -44.43
CA VAL A 19 30.70 -2.90 -44.12
C VAL A 19 30.80 -1.36 -44.18
N MET A 20 31.21 -0.60 -43.16
CA MET A 20 31.66 -0.87 -41.77
C MET A 20 31.66 0.43 -40.92
N LEU A 21 31.78 0.29 -39.59
CA LEU A 21 32.41 1.21 -38.62
C LEU A 21 31.92 2.68 -38.46
N THR A 22 31.43 3.02 -37.26
CA THR A 22 32.14 3.96 -36.34
C THR A 22 31.56 3.96 -34.91
N HIS A 23 32.45 3.86 -33.92
CA HIS A 23 32.27 4.16 -32.48
C HIS A 23 31.29 3.32 -31.62
N GLN A 24 31.84 2.34 -30.89
CA GLN A 24 31.29 1.83 -29.62
C GLN A 24 31.87 2.64 -28.44
N PRO A 25 31.09 3.03 -27.41
CA PRO A 25 31.65 3.53 -26.17
C PRO A 25 32.21 2.37 -25.33
N ALA A 26 33.41 2.54 -24.78
CA ALA A 26 34.05 1.55 -23.94
C ALA A 26 33.32 1.39 -22.58
N TYR A 27 32.58 0.30 -22.41
CA TYR A 27 32.24 -0.20 -21.09
C TYR A 27 33.45 -0.95 -20.53
N ALA A 28 34.12 -0.35 -19.55
CA ALA A 28 35.18 -1.01 -18.80
C ALA A 28 34.59 -2.21 -18.05
N GLY A 29 34.90 -3.42 -18.53
CA GLY A 29 34.51 -4.65 -17.86
C GLY A 29 35.36 -4.88 -16.62
N ASN A 30 34.76 -4.79 -15.44
CA ASN A 30 35.29 -5.50 -14.28
C ASN A 30 34.93 -6.98 -14.45
N GLU A 31 35.90 -7.80 -14.85
CA GLU A 31 35.76 -9.26 -14.78
C GLU A 31 35.53 -9.66 -13.32
N LEU A 32 34.32 -10.14 -13.02
CA LEU A 32 34.01 -10.73 -11.73
C LEU A 32 34.77 -12.06 -11.61
N SER A 33 35.74 -12.11 -10.69
CA SER A 33 36.55 -13.31 -10.49
C SER A 33 35.70 -14.54 -10.15
N SER A 34 36.22 -15.74 -10.42
CA SER A 34 35.58 -17.00 -10.03
C SER A 34 35.31 -17.09 -8.52
N GLU A 35 36.18 -16.50 -7.69
CA GLU A 35 35.96 -16.33 -6.24
C GLU A 35 34.79 -15.38 -5.91
N SER A 36 34.60 -14.33 -6.72
CA SER A 36 33.44 -13.44 -6.60
C SER A 36 32.15 -14.21 -6.89
N LEU A 37 32.12 -15.05 -7.92
CA LEU A 37 30.96 -15.91 -8.21
C LEU A 37 30.73 -16.97 -7.12
N ALA A 38 31.79 -17.57 -6.58
CA ALA A 38 31.71 -18.55 -5.48
C ALA A 38 31.17 -17.95 -4.17
N ARG A 39 31.45 -16.67 -3.88
CA ARG A 39 30.88 -15.98 -2.71
C ARG A 39 29.36 -15.80 -2.77
N TRP A 40 28.76 -15.75 -3.96
CA TRP A 40 27.29 -15.68 -4.10
C TRP A 40 26.65 -17.07 -3.97
N SER A 41 27.33 -18.15 -4.40
CA SER A 41 26.79 -19.52 -4.27
C SER A 41 26.83 -20.09 -2.84
N GLN A 42 27.63 -19.52 -1.93
CA GLN A 42 27.74 -19.96 -0.54
C GLN A 42 27.02 -19.03 0.48
N GLY A 43 26.55 -17.86 0.05
CA GLY A 43 25.91 -16.85 0.90
C GLY A 43 24.48 -16.49 0.52
N ALA A 44 23.97 -16.95 -0.63
CA ALA A 44 22.58 -16.81 -1.01
C ALA A 44 21.68 -17.77 -0.21
N HIS A 45 21.51 -17.48 1.09
CA HIS A 45 20.25 -17.78 1.76
C HIS A 45 19.16 -17.19 0.86
N ALA A 46 18.36 -18.04 0.23
CA ALA A 46 17.26 -17.58 -0.60
C ALA A 46 16.38 -16.69 0.27
N THR A 47 16.46 -15.37 0.06
CA THR A 47 15.58 -14.42 0.72
C THR A 47 14.18 -14.91 0.41
N PRO A 48 13.37 -15.30 1.42
CA PRO A 48 12.04 -15.84 1.15
C PRO A 48 11.33 -14.84 0.26
N MET A 49 10.92 -15.28 -0.93
CA MET A 49 10.20 -14.43 -1.87
C MET A 49 9.06 -13.84 -1.04
N PRO A 50 9.01 -12.51 -0.85
CA PRO A 50 8.17 -11.94 0.19
C PRO A 50 6.76 -12.39 -0.10
N ASP A 51 6.13 -13.02 0.90
CA ASP A 51 4.72 -13.40 0.80
C ASP A 51 3.97 -12.20 0.22
N ARG A 52 3.22 -12.46 -0.86
CA ARG A 52 2.44 -11.48 -1.62
C ARG A 52 1.65 -10.56 -0.70
N PHE A 53 1.30 -11.06 0.49
CA PHE A 53 0.63 -10.32 1.56
C PHE A 53 1.33 -10.40 2.92
N SER A 54 2.64 -10.15 2.98
CA SER A 54 3.36 -9.94 4.24
C SER A 54 2.63 -8.95 5.18
N LYS A 55 2.77 -9.13 6.51
CA LYS A 55 2.08 -8.28 7.50
C LYS A 55 2.34 -6.77 7.30
N GLN A 56 3.54 -6.37 6.86
CA GLN A 56 3.82 -4.98 6.48
C GLN A 56 2.98 -4.53 5.27
N ARG A 57 2.83 -5.37 4.24
CA ARG A 57 2.00 -5.06 3.07
C ARG A 57 0.52 -4.95 3.42
N ILE A 58 -0.01 -5.85 4.25
CA ILE A 58 -1.39 -5.76 4.75
C ILE A 58 -1.62 -4.46 5.55
N LYS A 59 -0.72 -4.09 6.47
CA LYS A 59 -0.80 -2.81 7.19
C LYS A 59 -0.81 -1.60 6.26
N LEU A 60 -0.03 -1.62 5.17
CA LEU A 60 -0.04 -0.55 4.16
C LEU A 60 -1.37 -0.49 3.39
N LEU A 61 -1.95 -1.64 3.02
CA LEU A 61 -3.27 -1.69 2.37
C LEU A 61 -4.37 -1.13 3.29
N ILE A 62 -4.37 -1.51 4.57
CA ILE A 62 -5.32 -0.96 5.57
C ILE A 62 -5.17 0.56 5.68
N ARG A 63 -3.96 1.09 5.85
CA ARG A 63 -3.71 2.54 5.92
C ARG A 63 -4.06 3.28 4.62
N GLN A 64 -4.00 2.62 3.47
CA GLN A 64 -4.38 3.19 2.20
C GLN A 64 -5.90 3.24 2.06
N GLU A 65 -6.60 2.13 2.31
CA GLU A 65 -8.05 2.03 2.18
C GLU A 65 -8.77 2.89 3.23
N ALA A 66 -8.26 3.00 4.46
CA ALA A 66 -8.82 3.88 5.50
C ALA A 66 -8.94 5.36 5.07
N ARG A 67 -8.16 5.82 4.09
CA ARG A 67 -8.27 7.19 3.54
C ARG A 67 -9.57 7.42 2.76
N SER A 68 -10.25 6.36 2.34
CA SER A 68 -11.57 6.39 1.71
C SER A 68 -12.71 6.55 2.72
N HIS A 69 -12.42 6.47 4.03
CA HIS A 69 -13.39 6.50 5.12
C HIS A 69 -13.07 7.67 6.08
N PRO A 70 -13.55 8.89 5.82
CA PRO A 70 -13.18 10.10 6.58
C PRO A 70 -13.42 10.01 8.09
N GLU A 71 -14.39 9.18 8.51
CA GLU A 71 -14.77 8.97 9.91
C GLU A 71 -13.85 7.99 10.66
N LEU A 72 -13.05 7.18 9.94
CA LEU A 72 -12.31 6.03 10.45
C LEU A 72 -10.80 6.32 10.57
N PRO A 73 -10.25 6.45 11.80
CA PRO A 73 -8.81 6.60 12.00
C PRO A 73 -8.04 5.38 11.45
N PRO A 74 -6.95 5.56 10.70
CA PRO A 74 -6.11 4.44 10.22
C PRO A 74 -5.60 3.54 11.34
N GLU A 75 -5.38 4.10 12.53
CA GLU A 75 -4.91 3.40 13.73
C GLU A 75 -6.02 2.49 14.31
N LEU A 76 -7.28 2.90 14.19
CA LEU A 76 -8.44 2.07 14.54
C LEU A 76 -8.62 0.92 13.54
N ALA A 77 -8.51 1.19 12.24
CA ALA A 77 -8.56 0.16 11.20
C ALA A 77 -7.44 -0.89 11.39
N LEU A 78 -6.23 -0.46 11.73
CA LEU A 78 -5.11 -1.35 12.07
C LEU A 78 -5.35 -2.14 13.35
N ALA A 79 -5.96 -1.54 14.36
CA ALA A 79 -6.29 -2.19 15.62
C ALA A 79 -7.32 -3.30 15.46
N ILE A 80 -8.33 -3.10 14.61
CA ILE A 80 -9.35 -4.11 14.32
C ILE A 80 -8.70 -5.28 13.58
N ALA A 81 -8.00 -5.06 12.47
CA ALA A 81 -7.29 -6.12 11.74
C ALA A 81 -6.27 -6.88 12.61
N LYS A 82 -5.65 -6.20 13.59
CA LYS A 82 -4.76 -6.83 14.58
C LYS A 82 -5.51 -7.79 15.52
N VAL A 83 -6.72 -7.44 15.96
CA VAL A 83 -7.56 -8.26 16.83
C VAL A 83 -8.22 -9.41 16.06
N GLU A 84 -8.65 -9.18 14.82
CA GLU A 84 -9.35 -10.17 14.01
C GLU A 84 -8.44 -11.30 13.50
N SER A 85 -7.27 -10.98 12.95
CA SER A 85 -6.42 -11.95 12.24
C SER A 85 -4.92 -11.85 12.55
N ASP A 86 -4.49 -10.87 13.35
CA ASP A 86 -3.09 -10.41 13.39
C ASP A 86 -2.49 -10.17 11.98
N PHE A 87 -3.30 -9.56 11.11
CA PHE A 87 -2.99 -9.23 9.71
C PHE A 87 -2.79 -10.45 8.79
N ASP A 88 -3.30 -11.63 9.15
CA ASP A 88 -3.25 -12.83 8.32
C ASP A 88 -4.39 -12.85 7.28
N ALA A 89 -4.02 -12.83 6.00
CA ALA A 89 -4.96 -12.88 4.87
C ALA A 89 -5.58 -14.27 4.66
N ALA A 90 -4.99 -15.34 5.21
CA ALA A 90 -5.50 -16.71 5.13
C ALA A 90 -6.30 -17.14 6.38
N ALA A 91 -6.47 -16.26 7.37
CA ALA A 91 -7.12 -16.57 8.64
C ALA A 91 -8.57 -17.06 8.46
N VAL A 92 -8.94 -18.10 9.21
CA VAL A 92 -10.30 -18.65 9.25
C VAL A 92 -10.72 -18.87 10.71
N SER A 93 -11.79 -18.23 11.17
CA SER A 93 -12.32 -18.50 12.51
C SER A 93 -13.07 -19.84 12.56
N PRO A 94 -13.26 -20.44 13.76
CA PRO A 94 -14.11 -21.61 13.93
C PRO A 94 -15.57 -21.43 13.49
N LYS A 95 -16.03 -20.18 13.33
CA LYS A 95 -17.37 -19.84 12.82
C LYS A 95 -17.39 -19.64 11.30
N GLY A 96 -16.25 -19.72 10.62
CA GLY A 96 -16.13 -19.55 9.17
C GLY A 96 -15.92 -18.10 8.69
N ALA A 97 -15.56 -17.18 9.58
CA ALA A 97 -15.14 -15.83 9.20
C ALA A 97 -13.78 -15.89 8.46
N ARG A 98 -13.56 -15.03 7.47
CA ARG A 98 -12.44 -15.15 6.51
C ARG A 98 -11.56 -13.90 6.45
N GLY A 99 -10.26 -14.12 6.29
CA GLY A 99 -9.26 -13.11 5.91
C GLY A 99 -8.94 -12.05 6.96
N VAL A 100 -8.27 -10.98 6.52
CA VAL A 100 -7.66 -9.93 7.37
C VAL A 100 -8.65 -9.31 8.37
N MET A 101 -9.87 -9.03 7.92
CA MET A 101 -10.92 -8.37 8.69
C MET A 101 -11.95 -9.35 9.27
N GLN A 102 -11.75 -10.67 9.11
CA GLN A 102 -12.67 -11.74 9.53
C GLN A 102 -14.14 -11.48 9.14
N ILE A 103 -14.37 -11.26 7.84
CA ILE A 103 -15.72 -11.09 7.32
C ILE A 103 -16.44 -12.43 7.24
N MET A 104 -17.70 -12.47 7.68
CA MET A 104 -18.55 -13.65 7.54
C MET A 104 -19.02 -13.82 6.08
N PRO A 105 -18.98 -15.04 5.52
CA PRO A 105 -19.56 -15.35 4.21
C PRO A 105 -21.04 -14.92 4.03
N ALA A 106 -21.81 -14.90 5.12
CA ALA A 106 -23.16 -14.35 5.12
C ALA A 106 -23.15 -12.83 4.87
N THR A 107 -22.41 -12.07 5.66
CA THR A 107 -22.25 -10.61 5.48
C THR A 107 -21.82 -10.23 4.06
N ALA A 108 -20.88 -10.97 3.45
CA ALA A 108 -20.47 -10.72 2.07
C ALA A 108 -21.64 -10.82 1.07
N ARG A 109 -22.46 -11.87 1.15
CA ARG A 109 -23.63 -12.02 0.26
C ARG A 109 -24.76 -11.07 0.60
N ASP A 110 -25.12 -11.03 1.88
CA ASP A 110 -26.39 -10.48 2.32
C ASP A 110 -26.32 -8.95 2.42
N VAL A 111 -25.15 -8.39 2.79
CA VAL A 111 -24.92 -6.93 2.89
C VAL A 111 -24.28 -6.38 1.61
N PHE A 112 -23.29 -7.07 1.04
CA PHE A 112 -22.47 -6.55 -0.07
C PHE A 112 -22.74 -7.18 -1.43
N GLN A 113 -23.65 -8.16 -1.52
CA GLN A 113 -23.95 -8.93 -2.74
C GLN A 113 -22.69 -9.51 -3.42
N LEU A 114 -21.69 -9.81 -2.60
CA LEU A 114 -20.36 -10.27 -2.99
C LEU A 114 -20.27 -11.80 -2.83
N ASP A 115 -19.65 -12.46 -3.81
CA ASP A 115 -19.26 -13.87 -3.68
C ASP A 115 -18.30 -14.04 -2.47
N PRO A 116 -18.62 -14.91 -1.48
CA PRO A 116 -17.76 -15.16 -0.33
C PRO A 116 -16.32 -15.56 -0.63
N ASP A 117 -16.03 -16.12 -1.81
CA ASP A 117 -14.68 -16.53 -2.17
C ASP A 117 -13.78 -15.35 -2.56
N HIS A 118 -14.36 -14.17 -2.86
CA HIS A 118 -13.58 -12.93 -2.95
C HIS A 118 -13.02 -12.47 -1.59
N LEU A 119 -13.52 -12.98 -0.46
CA LEU A 119 -12.97 -12.67 0.87
C LEU A 119 -11.54 -13.20 1.08
N TRP A 120 -11.04 -14.07 0.20
CA TRP A 120 -9.64 -14.53 0.19
C TRP A 120 -8.67 -13.56 -0.51
N ASP A 121 -9.18 -12.57 -1.26
CA ASP A 121 -8.36 -11.43 -1.67
C ASP A 121 -8.35 -10.40 -0.52
N PRO A 122 -7.19 -10.12 0.10
CA PRO A 122 -7.13 -9.18 1.20
C PRO A 122 -7.46 -7.74 0.78
N VAL A 123 -7.32 -7.35 -0.49
CA VAL A 123 -7.73 -6.02 -0.96
C VAL A 123 -9.26 -5.89 -0.88
N VAL A 124 -9.98 -6.92 -1.34
CA VAL A 124 -11.45 -6.98 -1.23
C VAL A 124 -11.85 -7.10 0.24
N ASN A 125 -11.24 -8.02 0.99
CA ASN A 125 -11.54 -8.26 2.40
C ASN A 125 -11.37 -7.01 3.28
N ILE A 126 -10.27 -6.25 3.09
CA ILE A 126 -10.01 -4.98 3.78
C ILE A 126 -11.08 -3.96 3.41
N ARG A 127 -11.35 -3.74 2.12
CA ARG A 127 -12.40 -2.81 1.66
C ARG A 127 -13.76 -3.13 2.26
N THR A 128 -14.20 -4.39 2.15
CA THR A 128 -15.48 -4.85 2.70
C THR A 128 -15.55 -4.63 4.21
N GLY A 129 -14.47 -4.92 4.95
CA GLY A 129 -14.42 -4.71 6.40
C GLY A 129 -14.47 -3.23 6.81
N LEU A 130 -13.67 -2.36 6.19
CA LEU A 130 -13.66 -0.93 6.52
C LEU A 130 -14.97 -0.24 6.11
N GLN A 131 -15.57 -0.64 4.98
CA GLN A 131 -16.90 -0.21 4.59
C GLN A 131 -17.94 -0.64 5.62
N TYR A 132 -17.99 -1.92 5.99
CA TYR A 132 -18.95 -2.43 6.98
C TYR A 132 -18.83 -1.70 8.33
N LEU A 133 -17.61 -1.48 8.82
CA LEU A 133 -17.35 -0.69 10.04
C LEU A 133 -17.89 0.75 9.93
N THR A 134 -17.71 1.40 8.79
CA THR A 134 -18.17 2.78 8.57
C THR A 134 -19.69 2.86 8.48
N ASP A 135 -20.34 1.86 7.87
CA ASP A 135 -21.80 1.80 7.80
C ASP A 135 -22.41 1.52 9.19
N LEU A 136 -21.81 0.62 9.98
CA LEU A 136 -22.19 0.42 11.38
C LEU A 136 -21.98 1.69 12.22
N TYR A 137 -20.89 2.42 12.02
CA TYR A 137 -20.64 3.70 12.69
C TYR A 137 -21.75 4.72 12.44
N ARG A 138 -22.17 4.87 11.17
CA ARG A 138 -23.28 5.75 10.78
C ARG A 138 -24.63 5.26 11.29
N GLN A 139 -24.86 3.94 11.28
CA GLN A 139 -26.09 3.31 11.79
C GLN A 139 -26.27 3.52 13.30
N TYR A 140 -25.18 3.51 14.07
CA TYR A 140 -25.19 3.70 15.52
C TYR A 140 -24.80 5.14 15.93
N ASP A 141 -25.40 6.14 15.26
CA ASP A 141 -25.31 7.56 15.63
C ASP A 141 -23.88 8.07 15.86
N ASN A 142 -22.93 7.64 15.02
CA ASN A 142 -21.51 7.99 15.07
C ASN A 142 -20.79 7.50 16.34
N ASN A 143 -21.21 6.35 16.88
CA ASN A 143 -20.59 5.71 18.06
C ASN A 143 -19.71 4.51 17.67
N TRP A 144 -18.39 4.68 17.77
CA TRP A 144 -17.42 3.61 17.49
C TRP A 144 -17.52 2.41 18.44
N GLU A 145 -17.89 2.61 19.71
CA GLU A 145 -18.05 1.48 20.65
C GLU A 145 -19.25 0.61 20.26
N ALA A 146 -20.35 1.24 19.84
CA ALA A 146 -21.53 0.54 19.31
C ALA A 146 -21.21 -0.24 18.03
N ALA A 147 -20.55 0.42 17.08
CA ALA A 147 -20.15 -0.19 15.80
C ALA A 147 -19.22 -1.40 16.00
N LEU A 148 -18.19 -1.29 16.84
CA LEU A 148 -17.28 -2.39 17.17
C LEU A 148 -17.99 -3.55 17.87
N SER A 149 -18.91 -3.24 18.79
CA SER A 149 -19.71 -4.26 19.48
C SER A 149 -20.61 -5.02 18.52
N HIS A 150 -21.26 -4.34 17.57
CA HIS A 150 -22.06 -4.99 16.53
C HIS A 150 -21.19 -5.79 15.54
N TYR A 151 -20.04 -5.25 15.13
CA TYR A 151 -19.11 -5.92 14.22
C TYR A 151 -18.67 -7.29 14.75
N ASN A 152 -18.31 -7.36 16.04
CA ASN A 152 -17.91 -8.60 16.71
C ASN A 152 -19.09 -9.50 17.12
N GLY A 153 -20.18 -8.90 17.60
CA GLY A 153 -21.28 -9.60 18.27
C GLY A 153 -22.50 -9.91 17.40
N GLY A 154 -22.63 -9.29 16.24
CA GLY A 154 -23.84 -9.29 15.41
C GLY A 154 -24.97 -8.42 15.99
N SER A 155 -26.11 -8.43 15.30
CA SER A 155 -27.28 -7.63 15.65
C SER A 155 -28.00 -8.14 16.89
N LEU A 156 -27.69 -7.53 18.04
CA LEU A 156 -28.73 -7.27 19.03
C LEU A 156 -29.76 -6.32 18.39
N LYS A 157 -31.01 -6.38 18.85
CA LYS A 157 -32.14 -5.67 18.23
C LYS A 157 -31.77 -4.23 17.90
N ALA A 158 -32.15 -3.77 16.71
CA ALA A 158 -32.00 -2.39 16.28
C ALA A 158 -33.01 -1.46 17.01
N ASP A 159 -32.84 -1.35 18.34
CA ASP A 159 -33.10 -0.09 19.01
C ASP A 159 -31.83 0.76 18.93
N ASN A 160 -32.00 2.09 18.90
CA ASN A 160 -30.89 3.03 18.87
C ASN A 160 -30.30 3.25 20.28
N ASN A 161 -30.64 2.41 21.27
CA ASN A 161 -30.19 2.49 22.66
C ASN A 161 -29.08 1.47 22.92
N TYR A 162 -27.99 1.58 22.17
CA TYR A 162 -26.82 0.72 22.36
C TYR A 162 -26.35 0.70 23.83
N GLN A 163 -26.25 -0.50 24.39
CA GLN A 163 -25.54 -0.76 25.65
C GLN A 163 -24.47 -1.83 25.46
N PRO A 164 -23.22 -1.64 25.94
CA PRO A 164 -22.15 -2.61 25.79
C PRO A 164 -22.41 -3.94 26.53
N HIS A 165 -22.73 -4.99 25.78
CA HIS A 165 -22.94 -6.33 26.33
C HIS A 165 -21.62 -6.94 26.86
N SER A 166 -21.73 -7.77 27.89
CA SER A 166 -20.57 -8.37 28.57
C SER A 166 -19.64 -9.15 27.65
N TYR A 167 -20.17 -9.75 26.59
CA TYR A 167 -19.41 -10.56 25.65
C TYR A 167 -18.64 -9.75 24.59
N THR A 168 -18.99 -8.49 24.32
CA THR A 168 -18.28 -7.61 23.37
C THR A 168 -17.31 -6.63 24.04
N ARG A 169 -17.50 -6.31 25.32
CA ARG A 169 -16.60 -5.38 26.06
C ARG A 169 -15.11 -5.77 26.00
N SER A 170 -14.80 -7.07 26.04
CA SER A 170 -13.41 -7.56 25.92
C SER A 170 -12.81 -7.32 24.54
N TYR A 171 -13.61 -7.45 23.47
CA TYR A 171 -13.21 -7.14 22.10
C TYR A 171 -12.96 -5.64 21.94
N VAL A 172 -13.93 -4.80 22.34
CA VAL A 172 -13.80 -3.32 22.27
C VAL A 172 -12.55 -2.85 23.01
N ALA A 173 -12.33 -3.30 24.25
CA ALA A 173 -11.15 -2.94 25.04
C ALA A 173 -9.83 -3.44 24.42
N SER A 174 -9.86 -4.54 23.66
CA SER A 174 -8.69 -5.03 22.92
C SER A 174 -8.39 -4.16 21.70
N VAL A 175 -9.41 -3.75 20.94
CA VAL A 175 -9.28 -2.83 19.81
C VAL A 175 -8.75 -1.47 20.29
N GLN A 176 -9.36 -0.87 21.32
CA GLN A 176 -8.91 0.42 21.88
C GLN A 176 -7.44 0.39 22.35
N ARG A 177 -7.01 -0.72 22.97
CA ARG A 177 -5.60 -0.91 23.37
C ARG A 177 -4.64 -0.93 22.18
N TRP A 178 -4.99 -1.66 21.11
CA TRP A 178 -4.16 -1.69 19.90
C TRP A 178 -4.19 -0.37 19.13
N GLN A 179 -5.32 0.35 19.16
CA GLN A 179 -5.43 1.69 18.55
C GLN A 179 -4.45 2.65 19.22
N HIS A 180 -4.41 2.71 20.55
CA HIS A 180 -3.44 3.53 21.29
C HIS A 180 -1.99 3.19 20.90
N HIS A 181 -1.65 1.90 20.85
CA HIS A 181 -0.32 1.45 20.44
C HIS A 181 0.08 1.89 19.02
N PHE A 182 -0.85 1.89 18.06
CA PHE A 182 -0.57 2.38 16.71
C PHE A 182 -0.43 3.91 16.66
N SER A 183 -1.26 4.66 17.41
CA SER A 183 -1.13 6.12 17.56
C SER A 183 0.22 6.54 18.15
N ASP A 184 0.68 5.85 19.21
CA ASP A 184 1.99 6.10 19.83
C ASP A 184 3.13 5.84 18.84
N THR A 185 3.02 4.73 18.09
CA THR A 185 4.04 4.33 17.11
C THR A 185 4.17 5.39 16.01
N ASP A 186 3.08 5.86 15.41
CA ASP A 186 3.13 6.90 14.38
C ASP A 186 3.65 8.24 14.93
N THR A 187 3.26 8.60 16.15
CA THR A 187 3.77 9.80 16.85
C THR A 187 5.29 9.72 17.03
N SER A 188 5.82 8.58 17.45
CA SER A 188 7.26 8.37 17.65
C SER A 188 8.06 8.46 16.34
N LEU A 189 7.50 7.97 15.22
CA LEU A 189 8.14 8.04 13.91
C LEU A 189 8.25 9.50 13.41
N VAL A 190 7.19 10.30 13.60
CA VAL A 190 7.20 11.72 13.25
C VAL A 190 8.18 12.52 14.13
N GLN A 191 8.22 12.23 15.44
CA GLN A 191 9.17 12.87 16.35
C GLN A 191 10.63 12.54 16.00
N HIS A 192 10.94 11.27 15.69
CA HIS A 192 12.30 10.91 15.31
C HIS A 192 12.72 11.51 13.96
N GLN A 193 11.81 11.61 12.98
CA GLN A 193 12.08 12.28 11.70
C GLN A 193 12.25 13.81 11.81
N THR A 194 11.64 14.44 12.81
CA THR A 194 11.74 15.90 13.04
C THR A 194 12.94 16.30 13.91
N GLN A 195 13.47 15.37 14.71
CA GLN A 195 14.66 15.59 15.56
C GLN A 195 15.98 15.27 14.85
N GLN A 196 15.96 14.50 13.76
CA GLN A 196 17.14 14.30 12.90
C GLN A 196 17.35 15.55 12.02
N PRO A 197 18.50 16.26 12.12
CA PRO A 197 18.76 17.39 11.23
C PRO A 197 18.91 16.89 9.79
N VAL A 198 18.06 17.40 8.89
CA VAL A 198 18.00 17.02 7.45
C VAL A 198 19.32 17.30 6.70
N PHE A 199 20.24 18.03 7.33
CA PHE A 199 21.63 18.17 6.91
C PHE A 199 22.54 17.63 8.01
N SER A 200 23.47 16.74 7.65
CA SER A 200 24.55 16.37 8.57
C SER A 200 25.31 17.64 9.02
N PRO A 201 25.95 17.64 10.21
CA PRO A 201 26.78 18.77 10.63
C PRO A 201 27.85 19.16 9.60
N GLN A 202 28.31 18.18 8.82
CA GLN A 202 29.24 18.35 7.71
C GLN A 202 28.60 19.06 6.50
N ALA A 203 27.36 18.69 6.12
CA ALA A 203 26.62 19.38 5.05
C ALA A 203 26.29 20.84 5.42
N ALA A 204 25.91 21.09 6.68
CA ALA A 204 25.72 22.45 7.20
C ALA A 204 27.04 23.26 7.21
N ALA A 205 28.17 22.63 7.56
CA ALA A 205 29.49 23.25 7.51
C ALA A 205 29.97 23.53 6.07
N MET A 206 29.64 22.66 5.10
CA MET A 206 29.93 22.87 3.68
C MET A 206 29.10 24.01 3.10
N ALA A 207 27.80 24.07 3.39
CA ALA A 207 26.93 25.18 2.97
C ALA A 207 27.43 26.54 3.52
N ARG A 208 28.03 26.55 4.72
CA ARG A 208 28.63 27.76 5.33
C ARG A 208 29.98 28.16 4.71
N ARG A 209 30.66 27.27 3.98
CA ARG A 209 31.89 27.55 3.21
C ARG A 209 31.61 27.98 1.77
N LEU A 210 30.52 27.49 1.17
CA LEU A 210 30.07 27.88 -0.16
C LEU A 210 29.18 29.13 -0.13
N ARG A 211 29.74 30.26 0.34
CA ARG A 211 29.11 31.58 0.12
C ARG A 211 29.39 32.06 -1.30
N VAL A 212 28.88 31.32 -2.28
CA VAL A 212 28.90 31.73 -3.69
C VAL A 212 28.00 32.97 -3.82
N PRO A 213 28.49 34.11 -4.32
CA PRO A 213 27.62 35.25 -4.60
C PRO A 213 26.72 34.86 -5.78
N VAL A 214 25.41 34.76 -5.53
CA VAL A 214 24.42 34.48 -6.58
C VAL A 214 24.19 35.79 -7.36
N PRO A 215 24.59 35.91 -8.63
CA PRO A 215 24.30 37.10 -9.42
C PRO A 215 22.83 37.09 -9.83
N GLY A 216 22.13 38.23 -9.72
CA GLY A 216 20.74 38.37 -10.18
C GLY A 216 19.68 38.15 -9.11
N HIS A 217 19.66 39.00 -8.08
CA HIS A 217 18.50 39.18 -7.21
C HIS A 217 17.87 40.55 -7.46
N ASP A 218 17.02 40.63 -8.50
CA ASP A 218 16.14 41.79 -8.76
C ASP A 218 14.81 41.41 -9.46
N LEU A 219 14.38 40.14 -9.39
CA LEU A 219 13.10 39.69 -9.99
C LEU A 219 12.17 38.88 -9.06
N TYR A 220 12.56 38.63 -7.80
CA TYR A 220 11.72 37.89 -6.83
C TYR A 220 11.76 38.46 -5.41
N ALA A 221 11.67 39.79 -5.28
CA ALA A 221 11.39 40.41 -3.99
C ALA A 221 9.97 40.04 -3.51
N GLY A 222 9.84 39.53 -2.28
CA GLY A 222 8.56 39.53 -1.55
C GLY A 222 7.80 38.20 -1.38
N ARG A 223 8.38 37.02 -1.64
CA ARG A 223 7.79 35.73 -1.22
C ARG A 223 8.73 34.85 -0.42
N SER A 224 8.23 34.30 0.67
CA SER A 224 8.96 33.41 1.57
C SER A 224 9.18 32.02 0.96
N PRO A 225 10.24 31.28 1.36
CA PRO A 225 10.45 29.89 0.96
C PRO A 225 9.29 28.95 1.33
N LEU A 226 8.50 29.33 2.35
CA LEU A 226 7.30 28.61 2.80
C LEU A 226 6.15 28.74 1.79
N GLU A 227 5.88 29.95 1.29
CA GLU A 227 4.86 30.17 0.26
C GLU A 227 5.20 29.44 -1.05
N MET A 228 6.48 29.42 -1.43
CA MET A 228 6.94 28.72 -2.63
C MET A 228 6.73 27.20 -2.50
N ARG A 229 7.03 26.62 -1.33
CA ARG A 229 6.73 25.20 -1.03
C ARG A 229 5.22 24.91 -1.03
N MET A 230 4.40 25.80 -0.47
CA MET A 230 2.95 25.65 -0.47
C MET A 230 2.34 25.73 -1.88
N GLN A 231 2.91 26.53 -2.79
CA GLN A 231 2.50 26.57 -4.20
C GLN A 231 2.85 25.27 -4.94
N THR A 232 4.02 24.66 -4.67
CA THR A 232 4.40 23.35 -5.21
C THR A 232 3.51 22.21 -4.70
N ILE A 233 3.05 22.28 -3.44
CA ILE A 233 2.09 21.30 -2.90
C ILE A 233 0.71 21.50 -3.53
N ARG A 234 0.23 22.74 -3.65
CA ARG A 234 -1.07 23.07 -4.26
C ARG A 234 -1.16 22.71 -5.75
N SER A 235 -0.08 22.89 -6.51
CA SER A 235 -0.02 22.47 -7.93
C SER A 235 -0.10 20.95 -8.06
N ARG A 236 0.72 20.19 -7.31
CA ARG A 236 0.68 18.71 -7.31
C ARG A 236 -0.67 18.15 -6.84
N PHE A 237 -1.34 18.80 -5.90
CA PHE A 237 -2.70 18.42 -5.48
C PHE A 237 -3.72 18.67 -6.59
N ARG A 238 -3.66 19.82 -7.27
CA ARG A 238 -4.52 20.15 -8.43
C ARG A 238 -4.30 19.20 -9.61
N GLU A 239 -3.06 18.88 -9.95
CA GLU A 239 -2.71 17.86 -10.95
C GLU A 239 -3.23 16.47 -10.59
N SER A 240 -3.26 16.13 -9.30
CA SER A 240 -3.78 14.84 -8.82
C SER A 240 -5.31 14.78 -8.90
N LEU A 241 -6.01 15.88 -8.60
CA LEU A 241 -7.46 16.00 -8.78
C LEU A 241 -7.86 15.91 -10.26
N GLN A 242 -7.18 16.65 -11.15
CA GLN A 242 -7.45 16.58 -12.59
C GLN A 242 -7.20 15.17 -13.16
N ARG A 243 -6.15 14.49 -12.70
CA ARG A 243 -5.88 13.09 -13.07
C ARG A 243 -6.95 12.13 -12.56
N TRP A 244 -7.53 12.40 -11.38
CA TRP A 244 -8.64 11.62 -10.83
C TRP A 244 -9.91 11.82 -11.65
N GLU A 245 -10.31 13.07 -11.95
CA GLU A 245 -11.46 13.38 -12.80
C GLU A 245 -11.39 12.73 -14.20
N HIS A 246 -10.20 12.70 -14.82
CA HIS A 246 -9.99 12.02 -16.10
C HIS A 246 -10.01 10.47 -15.99
N SER A 247 -9.75 9.90 -14.81
CA SER A 247 -9.87 8.46 -14.59
C SER A 247 -11.31 8.00 -14.33
N SER A 248 -12.19 8.92 -13.93
CA SER A 248 -13.62 8.64 -13.66
C SER A 248 -14.47 8.46 -14.93
N THR A 249 -13.93 8.70 -16.12
CA THR A 249 -14.67 8.64 -17.40
C THR A 249 -14.59 7.29 -18.13
N TYR A 250 -13.97 6.28 -17.50
CA TYR A 250 -14.18 4.87 -17.80
C TYR A 250 -14.93 4.30 -16.58
N GLY A 251 -16.22 4.00 -16.61
CA GLY A 251 -16.96 3.38 -17.71
C GLY A 251 -17.31 1.96 -17.25
N TRP A 252 -18.30 1.86 -16.34
CA TRP A 252 -18.87 0.57 -15.92
C TRP A 252 -20.07 0.28 -16.81
N ASP A 253 -19.82 -0.46 -17.89
CA ASP A 253 -20.80 -1.23 -18.67
C ASP A 253 -20.37 -2.72 -18.63
#